data_AF-A0A3B9QHP7-F1
#
_entry.id   AF-A0A3B9QHP7-F1
#
_cell.length_a   1.000
_cell.length_b   1.000
_cell.length_c   1.000
_cell.angle_alpha   90.00
_cell.angle_beta   90.00
_cell.angle_gamma   90.00
#
_symmetry.space_group_name_H-M   'P 1'
#
loop_
_entity.id
_entity.type
_entity.pdbx_description
1 polymer ?
#
loop_
_entity_poly.entity_id
_entity_poly.type
_entity_poly.pdbx_seq_one_letter_code
_entity_poly.pdbx_strand_id
1 'polypeptide(L)'
;TNVAISGHRTLLIDLDPQGNATTGLGVDPKNVESSSYNVLVQQLPISAARVETVVEGLDLVPATLDLAGSEVELVPMFSRELRLRSAISLIANEYDYIFIDCPPSLGLLTVNSLSAATEV
;
A
#
# COMPACT_ATOMS: atom_id res chain seq x y z
N THR A 1 5.34 0.16 -13.49
CA THR A 1 4.49 0.56 -14.63
C THR A 1 4.50 -0.46 -15.76
N ASN A 2 5.65 -1.01 -16.17
CA ASN A 2 5.74 -1.95 -17.32
C ASN A 2 4.71 -3.11 -17.30
N VAL A 3 4.47 -3.73 -16.15
CA VAL A 3 3.49 -4.83 -16.01
C VAL A 3 2.07 -4.38 -16.39
N ALA A 4 1.67 -3.19 -15.93
CA ALA A 4 0.38 -2.60 -16.32
C ALA A 4 0.33 -2.26 -17.82
N ILE A 5 1.41 -1.70 -18.37
CA ILE A 5 1.54 -1.40 -19.80
C ILE A 5 1.44 -2.67 -20.66
N SER A 6 1.84 -3.83 -20.14
CA SER A 6 1.66 -5.14 -20.79
C SER A 6 0.23 -5.68 -20.72
N GLY A 7 -0.72 -4.95 -20.13
CA GLY A 7 -2.15 -5.29 -20.09
C GLY A 7 -2.61 -6.01 -18.83
N HIS A 8 -1.76 -6.09 -17.79
CA HIS A 8 -2.13 -6.71 -16.51
C HIS A 8 -2.72 -5.69 -15.54
N ARG A 9 -3.86 -6.02 -14.91
CA ARG A 9 -4.45 -5.18 -13.85
C ARG A 9 -3.50 -5.17 -12.66
N THR A 10 -2.91 -4.02 -12.37
CA THR A 10 -1.83 -3.91 -11.41
C THR A 10 -2.22 -2.95 -10.28
N LEU A 11 -1.95 -3.35 -9.04
CA LEU A 11 -1.99 -2.46 -7.88
C LEU A 11 -0.58 -2.24 -7.36
N LEU A 12 -0.21 -0.99 -7.10
CA LEU A 12 0.95 -0.65 -6.28
C LEU A 12 0.49 -0.18 -4.90
N ILE A 13 1.08 -0.70 -3.84
CA ILE A 13 0.84 -0.26 -2.46
C ILE A 13 2.14 0.37 -1.97
N ASP A 14 2.12 1.66 -1.67
CA ASP A 14 3.27 2.37 -1.13
C ASP A 14 3.23 2.33 0.40
N LEU A 15 4.20 1.65 1.03
CA LEU A 15 4.37 1.58 2.47
C LEU A 15 5.59 2.36 2.96
N ASP A 16 6.31 3.08 2.10
CA ASP A 16 7.40 3.94 2.54
C ASP A 16 6.84 5.31 2.98
N PRO A 17 7.05 5.74 4.24
CA PRO A 17 6.64 7.08 4.68
C PRO A 17 7.20 8.23 3.84
N GLN A 18 8.24 8.02 3.03
CA GLN A 18 8.75 9.01 2.07
C GLN A 18 7.84 9.18 0.85
N GLY A 19 7.00 8.19 0.50
CA GLY A 19 6.03 8.28 -0.58
C GLY A 19 6.65 8.48 -1.97
N ASN A 20 7.82 7.90 -2.23
CA ASN A 20 8.54 8.07 -3.49
C ASN A 20 7.78 7.44 -4.67
N ALA A 21 7.19 6.26 -4.48
CA ALA A 21 6.33 5.65 -5.50
C ALA A 21 5.08 6.49 -5.74
N THR A 22 4.45 6.98 -4.66
CA THR A 22 3.26 7.84 -4.72
C THR A 22 3.51 9.09 -5.54
N THR A 23 4.54 9.85 -5.19
CA THR A 23 4.90 11.09 -5.91
C THR A 23 5.45 10.81 -7.30
N GLY A 24 6.18 9.72 -7.49
CA GLY A 24 6.69 9.28 -8.80
C GLY A 24 5.60 8.93 -9.81
N LEU A 25 4.40 8.58 -9.35
CA LEU A 25 3.21 8.33 -10.18
C LEU A 25 2.30 9.56 -10.34
N GLY A 26 2.76 10.73 -9.89
CA GLY A 26 2.05 12.00 -10.05
C GLY A 26 0.94 12.25 -9.03
N VAL A 27 0.86 11.45 -7.97
CA VAL A 27 -0.10 11.64 -6.88
C VAL A 27 0.54 12.50 -5.79
N ASP A 28 -0.10 13.62 -5.46
CA ASP A 28 0.32 14.49 -4.35
C ASP A 28 -0.25 13.96 -3.02
N PRO A 29 0.59 13.48 -2.08
CA PRO A 29 0.14 12.97 -0.79
C PRO A 29 -0.67 13.97 0.05
N LYS A 30 -0.63 15.28 -0.27
CA LYS A 30 -1.44 16.29 0.42
C LYS A 30 -2.90 16.33 -0.04
N ASN A 31 -3.19 15.78 -1.22
CA ASN A 31 -4.50 15.82 -1.85
C ASN A 31 -5.21 14.46 -1.80
N VAL A 32 -4.62 13.44 -1.18
CA VAL A 32 -5.26 12.13 -0.99
C VAL A 32 -6.09 12.13 0.28
N GLU A 33 -7.31 11.62 0.20
CA GLU A 33 -8.20 11.51 1.37
C GLU A 33 -7.83 10.34 2.29
N SER A 34 -7.18 9.32 1.73
CA SER A 34 -6.80 8.11 2.44
C SER A 34 -5.53 7.51 1.83
N SER A 35 -4.76 6.83 2.67
CA SER A 35 -3.47 6.25 2.33
C SER A 35 -3.31 4.87 2.94
N SER A 36 -2.18 4.21 2.69
CA SER A 36 -1.77 2.98 3.36
C SER A 36 -1.83 3.09 4.89
N TYR A 37 -1.64 4.28 5.46
CA TYR A 37 -1.83 4.51 6.90
C TYR A 37 -3.26 4.18 7.33
N ASN A 38 -4.27 4.68 6.62
CA ASN A 38 -5.69 4.43 6.97
C ASN A 38 -6.03 2.95 6.84
N VAL A 39 -5.47 2.26 5.85
CA VAL A 39 -5.65 0.81 5.68
C VAL A 39 -5.04 0.05 6.86
N LEU A 40 -3.79 0.35 7.23
CA LEU A 40 -3.07 -0.40 8.26
C LEU A 40 -3.48 -0.04 9.68
N VAL A 41 -3.69 1.24 9.99
CA VAL A 41 -3.96 1.70 11.36
C VAL A 41 -5.46 1.77 11.62
N GLN A 42 -6.21 2.40 10.71
CA GLN A 42 -7.65 2.64 10.86
C GLN A 42 -8.53 1.51 10.29
N GLN A 43 -7.94 0.51 9.63
CA GLN A 43 -8.65 -0.62 9.01
C GLN A 43 -9.68 -0.17 7.96
N LEU A 44 -9.38 0.93 7.25
CA LEU A 44 -10.17 1.34 6.10
C LEU A 44 -10.10 0.24 5.02
N PRO A 45 -11.21 -0.09 4.32
CA PRO A 45 -11.15 -0.95 3.15
C PRO A 45 -10.11 -0.45 2.16
N ILE A 46 -9.22 -1.33 1.69
CA ILE A 46 -8.14 -0.94 0.77
C ILE A 46 -8.65 -0.33 -0.54
N SER A 47 -9.83 -0.77 -1.00
CA SER A 47 -10.52 -0.20 -2.16
C SER A 47 -10.93 1.26 -1.99
N ALA A 48 -11.09 1.75 -0.76
CA ALA A 48 -11.41 3.15 -0.46
C ALA A 48 -10.15 4.04 -0.39
N ALA A 49 -8.97 3.46 -0.14
CA ALA A 49 -7.69 4.18 -0.18
C ALA A 49 -7.04 4.15 -1.57
N ARG A 50 -7.54 3.30 -2.47
CA ARG A 50 -7.08 3.20 -3.86
C ARG A 50 -7.38 4.48 -4.65
N VAL A 51 -6.40 4.90 -5.43
CA VAL A 51 -6.54 5.95 -6.44
C VAL A 51 -6.05 5.45 -7.82
N GLU A 52 -6.66 5.96 -8.88
CA GLU A 52 -6.15 5.76 -10.24
C GLU A 52 -4.85 6.54 -10.43
N THR A 53 -3.93 6.00 -11.22
CA THR A 53 -2.68 6.69 -11.57
C THR A 53 -2.74 7.25 -12.98
N VAL A 54 -1.71 8.00 -13.37
CA VAL A 54 -1.54 8.45 -14.76
C VAL A 54 -1.28 7.31 -15.75
N VAL A 55 -1.05 6.09 -15.27
CA VAL A 55 -0.80 4.90 -16.08
C VAL A 55 -2.05 4.03 -16.09
N GLU A 56 -2.61 3.81 -17.28
CA GLU A 56 -3.77 2.95 -17.47
C GLU A 56 -3.50 1.52 -16.96
N GLY A 57 -4.47 0.95 -16.25
CA GLY A 57 -4.37 -0.38 -15.65
C GLY A 57 -3.46 -0.46 -14.41
N LEU A 58 -2.95 0.67 -13.93
CA LEU A 58 -2.19 0.77 -12.69
C LEU A 58 -2.94 1.64 -11.67
N ASP A 59 -3.36 1.00 -10.59
CA ASP A 59 -3.89 1.65 -9.41
C ASP A 59 -2.80 1.79 -8.34
N LEU A 60 -3.02 2.73 -7.41
CA LEU A 60 -2.11 3.01 -6.31
C LEU A 60 -2.89 3.10 -4.98
N VAL A 61 -2.37 2.48 -3.92
CA VAL A 61 -2.64 2.90 -2.54
C VAL A 61 -1.48 3.79 -2.11
N PRO A 62 -1.70 5.11 -1.93
CA PRO A 62 -0.63 6.06 -1.72
C PRO A 62 -0.08 5.97 -0.29
N ALA A 63 1.14 6.45 -0.10
CA ALA A 63 1.73 6.69 1.21
C ALA A 63 1.60 8.17 1.61
N THR A 64 1.39 8.43 2.89
CA THR A 64 1.47 9.76 3.51
C THR A 64 2.48 9.74 4.66
N LEU A 65 2.92 10.93 5.10
CA LEU A 65 3.86 11.07 6.21
C LEU A 65 3.37 10.42 7.51
N ASP A 66 2.07 10.23 7.67
CA ASP A 66 1.45 9.56 8.83
C ASP A 66 1.98 8.14 9.05
N LEU A 67 2.42 7.46 7.97
CA LEU A 67 3.07 6.15 8.08
C LEU A 67 4.32 6.17 8.98
N ALA A 68 5.02 7.29 9.10
CA ALA A 68 6.20 7.40 9.96
C ALA A 68 5.87 7.17 11.45
N GLY A 69 4.65 7.51 11.89
CA GLY A 69 4.15 7.26 13.24
C GLY A 69 3.45 5.91 13.42
N SER A 70 3.03 5.29 12.31
CA SER A 70 2.18 4.10 12.31
C SER A 70 2.78 2.91 13.05
N GLU A 71 4.11 2.74 13.04
CA GLU A 71 4.74 1.59 13.68
C GLU A 71 4.51 1.57 15.19
N VAL A 72 4.49 2.74 15.84
CA VAL A 72 4.20 2.86 17.27
C VAL A 72 2.73 2.56 17.54
N GLU A 73 1.83 3.07 16.70
CA GLU A 73 0.39 2.85 16.82
C GLU A 73 -0.02 1.38 16.58
N LEU A 74 0.72 0.68 15.72
CA LEU A 74 0.48 -0.72 15.39
C LEU A 74 0.87 -1.66 16.55
N VAL A 75 1.83 -1.31 17.41
CA VAL A 75 2.32 -2.18 18.51
C VAL A 75 1.21 -2.80 19.36
N PRO A 76 0.25 -2.05 19.92
CA PRO A 76 -0.80 -2.63 20.77
C PRO A 76 -1.88 -3.38 19.97
N MET A 77 -1.87 -3.31 18.64
CA MET A 77 -2.94 -3.86 17.81
C MET A 77 -2.82 -5.38 17.67
N PHE A 78 -3.98 -6.05 17.70
CA PHE A 78 -4.06 -7.47 17.45
C PHE A 78 -3.72 -7.80 15.99
N SER A 79 -2.96 -8.88 15.77
CA SER A 79 -2.50 -9.32 14.44
C SER A 79 -1.90 -8.20 13.59
N ARG A 80 -1.19 -7.26 14.23
CA ARG A 80 -0.60 -6.07 13.59
C ARG A 80 0.30 -6.39 12.41
N GLU A 81 0.95 -7.55 12.41
CA GLU A 81 1.82 -8.05 11.36
C GLU A 81 1.08 -8.58 10.12
N LEU A 82 -0.23 -8.88 10.24
CA LEU A 82 -1.04 -9.49 9.19
C LEU A 82 -2.05 -8.53 8.55
N ARG A 83 -2.07 -7.26 8.97
CA ARG A 83 -3.11 -6.32 8.58
C ARG A 83 -3.14 -6.05 7.09
N LEU A 84 -1.97 -5.86 6.47
CA LEU A 84 -1.90 -5.68 5.01
C LEU A 84 -2.44 -6.91 4.27
N ARG A 85 -2.04 -8.11 4.70
CA ARG A 85 -2.52 -9.37 4.10
C ARG A 85 -4.04 -9.48 4.18
N SER A 86 -4.62 -9.18 5.34
CA SER A 86 -6.07 -9.17 5.52
C SER A 86 -6.74 -8.16 4.60
N ALA A 87 -6.19 -6.95 4.46
CA ALA A 87 -6.73 -5.94 3.56
C ALA A 87 -6.68 -6.38 2.08
N ILE A 88 -5.55 -6.90 1.62
CA ILE A 88 -5.36 -7.38 0.24
C ILE A 88 -6.29 -8.56 -0.08
N SER A 89 -6.55 -9.45 0.88
CA SER A 89 -7.40 -10.63 0.64
C SER A 89 -8.82 -10.29 0.17
N LEU A 90 -9.30 -9.07 0.45
CA LEU A 90 -10.63 -8.59 0.05
C LEU A 90 -10.70 -8.15 -1.42
N ILE A 91 -9.56 -7.87 -2.06
CA ILE A 91 -9.45 -7.36 -3.43
C ILE A 91 -8.57 -8.23 -4.34
N ALA A 92 -8.07 -9.36 -3.84
CA ALA A 92 -7.05 -10.15 -4.53
C ALA A 92 -7.50 -10.64 -5.92
N ASN A 93 -8.80 -10.78 -6.15
CA ASN A 93 -9.39 -11.16 -7.44
C ASN A 93 -9.57 -9.98 -8.43
N GLU A 94 -9.41 -8.74 -7.97
CA GLU A 94 -9.50 -7.53 -8.81
C GLU A 94 -8.21 -7.28 -9.61
N TYR A 95 -7.08 -7.83 -9.18
CA TYR A 95 -5.76 -7.58 -9.73
C TYR A 95 -5.05 -8.86 -10.16
N ASP A 96 -4.26 -8.76 -11.22
CA ASP A 96 -3.38 -9.83 -11.67
C ASP A 96 -2.04 -9.78 -10.91
N TYR A 97 -1.56 -8.58 -10.59
CA TYR A 97 -0.36 -8.34 -9.79
C TYR A 97 -0.58 -7.25 -8.75
N ILE A 98 -0.04 -7.47 -7.54
CA ILE A 98 0.01 -6.47 -6.47
C ILE A 98 1.48 -6.32 -6.06
N PHE A 99 2.03 -5.12 -6.26
CA PHE A 99 3.38 -4.76 -5.83
C PHE A 99 3.30 -3.98 -4.52
N ILE A 100 4.25 -4.21 -3.62
CA ILE A 100 4.35 -3.52 -2.34
C ILE A 100 5.70 -2.81 -2.30
N ASP A 101 5.69 -1.47 -2.32
CA ASP A 101 6.89 -0.66 -2.12
C ASP A 101 7.17 -0.57 -0.61
N CYS A 102 8.29 -1.14 -0.17
CA CYS A 102 8.61 -1.32 1.23
C CYS A 102 9.63 -0.27 1.70
N PRO A 103 9.49 0.27 2.92
CA PRO A 103 10.49 1.18 3.47
C PRO A 103 11.85 0.49 3.67
N PRO A 104 12.97 1.22 3.64
CA PRO A 104 14.32 0.69 3.86
C PRO A 104 14.60 0.43 5.35
N SER A 105 13.74 -0.37 6.00
CA SER A 105 13.81 -0.74 7.41
C SER A 105 13.35 -2.18 7.62
N LEU A 106 13.50 -2.71 8.84
CA LEU A 106 12.96 -4.01 9.25
C LEU A 106 11.84 -3.86 10.31
N GLY A 107 11.11 -2.74 10.27
CA GLY A 107 10.03 -2.43 11.18
C GLY A 107 8.71 -3.13 10.84
N LEU A 108 7.62 -2.73 11.52
CA LEU A 108 6.30 -3.35 11.36
C LEU A 108 5.71 -3.16 9.96
N LEU A 109 6.08 -2.09 9.25
CA LEU A 109 5.66 -1.89 7.87
C LEU A 109 6.26 -2.96 6.96
N THR A 110 7.57 -3.21 7.06
CA THR A 110 8.26 -4.27 6.32
C THR A 110 7.73 -5.65 6.66
N VAL A 111 7.44 -5.91 7.95
CA VAL A 111 6.83 -7.18 8.36
C VAL A 111 5.44 -7.37 7.76
N ASN A 112 4.63 -6.30 7.67
CA ASN A 112 3.34 -6.35 6.99
C ASN A 112 3.49 -6.68 5.51
N SER A 113 4.45 -6.04 4.83
CA SER A 113 4.74 -6.31 3.42
C SER A 113 5.11 -7.77 3.18
N LEU A 114 6.08 -8.29 3.95
CA LEU A 114 6.54 -9.68 3.83
C LEU A 114 5.43 -10.69 4.18
N SER A 115 4.60 -10.37 5.17
CA SER A 115 3.50 -11.24 5.58
C SER A 115 2.38 -11.29 4.54
N ALA A 116 2.25 -10.26 3.70
CA ALA A 116 1.27 -10.17 2.64
C ALA A 116 1.78 -10.70 1.28
N ALA A 117 3.09 -10.65 1.05
CA ALA A 117 3.71 -11.06 -0.19
C ALA A 117 3.64 -12.57 -0.42
N THR A 118 3.41 -12.96 -1.68
CA THR A 118 3.53 -14.35 -2.13
C THR A 118 4.92 -14.67 -2.67
N GLU A 119 5.66 -13.64 -3.09
CA GLU A 119 7.02 -13.69 -3.63
C GLU A 119 7.76 -12.41 -3.23
N VAL A 120 9.09 -12.48 -3.03
CA VAL A 120 9.96 -11.36 -2.63
C VAL A 120 11.18 -11.31 -3.53
#